data_AF-A0A9D2TLY6-F1
#
_entry.id   AF-A0A9D2TLY6-F1
#
_cell.length_a   1.000
_cell.length_b   1.000
_cell.length_c   1.000
_cell.angle_alpha   90.00
_cell.angle_beta   90.00
_cell.angle_gamma   90.00
#
_symmetry.space_group_name_H-M   'P 1'
#
loop_
_entity.id
_entity.type
_entity.pdbx_description
1 polymer ?
#
loop_
_entity_poly.entity_id
_entity_poly.type
_entity_poly.pdbx_seq_one_letter_code
_entity_poly.pdbx_strand_id
1 'polypeptide(L)'
;MLKSNKLKKRLVLSGAAVCFLLFAVVPILYKCYRSDYSGIPDAVSSTTDGLECRLIVTANASRIEDRQAFAEEIFGMCRANAFRSVRLSTDVAGWPSRLDVTVYLHRYDIGRSEPEMRIHYIPPDEGGQYNIRDDGDRYRMIIE
;
A
#
# COMPACT_ATOMS: atom_id res chain seq x y z
N MET A 1 20.16 38.28 42.31
CA MET A 1 20.71 37.15 41.54
C MET A 1 19.76 35.95 41.34
N LEU A 2 18.85 35.60 42.29
CA LEU A 2 17.97 34.42 42.17
C LEU A 2 17.00 34.39 40.96
N LYS A 3 16.49 35.55 40.51
CA LYS A 3 15.46 35.63 39.44
C LYS A 3 15.98 35.22 38.06
N SER A 4 17.25 35.50 37.77
CA SER A 4 17.91 35.16 36.50
C SER A 4 18.17 33.66 36.36
N ASN A 5 18.56 32.96 37.43
CA ASN A 5 18.78 31.51 37.41
C ASN A 5 17.50 30.70 37.22
N LYS A 6 16.35 31.17 37.75
CA LYS A 6 15.05 30.53 37.51
C LYS A 6 14.63 30.67 36.04
N LEU A 7 14.87 31.82 35.42
CA LEU A 7 14.54 32.06 34.01
C LEU A 7 15.42 31.21 33.07
N LYS A 8 16.73 31.17 33.32
CA LYS A 8 17.68 30.31 32.58
C LYS A 8 17.31 28.82 32.67
N LYS A 9 16.97 28.34 33.89
CA LYS A 9 16.52 26.95 34.08
C LYS A 9 15.23 26.63 33.32
N ARG A 10 14.26 27.55 33.27
CA ARG A 10 13.01 27.36 32.50
C ARG A 10 13.28 27.31 30.99
N LEU A 11 14.18 28.16 30.48
CA LEU A 11 14.61 28.18 29.07
C LEU A 11 15.35 26.90 28.66
N VAL A 12 16.23 26.38 29.54
CA VAL A 12 16.92 25.11 29.32
C VAL A 12 15.93 23.93 29.35
N LEU A 13 14.99 23.93 30.31
CA LEU A 13 13.97 22.87 30.41
C LEU A 13 13.02 22.88 29.21
N SER A 14 12.60 24.07 28.75
CA SER A 14 11.78 24.20 27.54
C SER A 14 12.56 23.80 26.28
N GLY A 15 13.83 24.19 26.17
CA GLY A 15 14.69 23.78 25.07
C GLY A 15 14.89 22.25 25.03
N ALA A 16 15.14 21.63 26.19
CA ALA A 16 15.27 20.17 26.29
C ALA A 16 13.98 19.44 25.90
N ALA A 17 12.82 19.94 26.30
CA ALA A 17 11.53 19.37 25.92
C ALA A 17 11.28 19.44 24.40
N VAL A 18 11.62 20.57 23.77
CA VAL A 18 11.52 20.73 22.30
C VAL A 18 12.48 19.78 21.59
N CYS A 19 13.74 19.68 22.04
CA CYS A 19 14.70 18.74 21.48
C CYS A 19 14.22 17.29 21.59
N PHE A 20 13.66 16.90 22.74
CA PHE A 20 13.13 15.56 22.94
C PHE A 20 11.94 15.26 22.01
N LEU A 21 11.03 16.21 21.84
CA LEU A 21 9.92 16.09 20.88
C LEU A 21 10.43 15.95 19.44
N LEU A 22 11.42 16.74 19.02
CA LEU A 22 12.02 16.61 17.70
C LEU A 22 12.70 15.25 17.51
N PHE A 23 13.47 14.79 18.51
CA PHE A 23 14.11 13.48 18.50
C PHE A 23 13.10 12.32 18.44
N ALA A 24 11.91 12.47 19.02
CA ALA A 24 10.86 11.46 18.95
C ALA A 24 10.09 11.49 17.61
N VAL A 25 9.73 12.68 17.12
CA VAL A 25 8.85 12.83 15.95
C VAL A 25 9.59 12.67 14.63
N VAL A 26 10.80 13.24 14.49
CA VAL A 26 11.55 13.24 13.22
C VAL A 26 11.84 11.82 12.72
N PRO A 27 12.28 10.84 13.55
CA PRO A 27 12.49 9.48 13.08
C PRO A 27 11.21 8.78 12.62
N ILE A 28 10.07 9.09 13.25
CA ILE A 28 8.76 8.54 12.87
C ILE A 28 8.38 9.07 11.49
N LEU A 29 8.47 10.40 11.30
CA LEU A 29 8.19 11.02 10.00
C LEU A 29 9.12 10.51 8.91
N TYR A 30 10.42 10.36 9.21
CA TYR A 30 11.39 9.81 8.27
C TYR A 30 11.06 8.35 7.88
N LYS A 31 10.61 7.53 8.83
CA LYS A 31 10.17 6.15 8.53
C LYS A 31 8.92 6.13 7.65
N CYS A 32 7.92 6.98 7.94
CA CYS A 32 6.72 7.09 7.12
C CYS A 32 7.09 7.52 5.68
N TYR A 33 7.87 8.59 5.55
CA TYR A 33 8.38 9.06 4.26
C TYR A 33 9.13 7.96 3.52
N ARG A 34 10.06 7.26 4.18
CA ARG A 34 10.77 6.15 3.54
C ARG A 34 9.85 5.02 3.07
N SER A 35 8.77 4.73 3.80
CA SER A 35 7.81 3.70 3.39
C SER A 35 7.00 4.15 2.18
N ASP A 36 6.53 5.39 2.17
CA ASP A 36 5.69 5.96 1.11
C ASP A 36 6.44 6.17 -0.22
N TYR A 37 7.78 6.15 -0.19
CA TYR A 37 8.66 6.29 -1.35
C TYR A 37 9.61 5.08 -1.51
N SER A 38 9.20 3.91 -1.04
CA SER A 38 10.02 2.69 -1.10
C SER A 38 10.11 2.08 -2.51
N GLY A 39 9.16 2.41 -3.39
CA GLY A 39 9.00 1.79 -4.72
C GLY A 39 8.48 0.36 -4.68
N ILE A 40 8.14 -0.17 -3.50
CA ILE A 40 7.63 -1.53 -3.34
C ILE A 40 6.11 -1.44 -3.16
N PRO A 41 5.30 -2.05 -4.03
CA PRO A 41 3.85 -1.99 -3.90
C PRO A 41 3.36 -2.69 -2.63
N ASP A 42 2.26 -2.20 -2.05
CA ASP A 42 1.64 -2.83 -0.88
C ASP A 42 0.11 -2.72 -0.93
N ALA A 43 -0.60 -3.78 -0.54
CA ALA A 43 -2.05 -3.76 -0.46
C ALA A 43 -2.48 -3.14 0.87
N VAL A 44 -3.36 -2.14 0.81
CA VAL A 44 -3.91 -1.43 1.98
C VAL A 44 -5.23 -2.02 2.42
N SER A 45 -6.02 -2.56 1.47
CA SER A 45 -7.28 -3.25 1.77
C SER A 45 -7.57 -4.34 0.76
N SER A 46 -8.30 -5.36 1.21
CA SER A 46 -8.85 -6.44 0.39
C SER A 46 -10.29 -6.70 0.80
N THR A 47 -11.18 -6.78 -0.18
CA THR A 47 -12.58 -7.20 0.01
C THR A 47 -12.88 -8.30 -0.98
N THR A 48 -13.47 -9.40 -0.51
CA THR A 48 -13.81 -10.55 -1.34
C THR A 48 -15.31 -10.78 -1.33
N ASP A 49 -15.89 -10.97 -2.51
CA ASP A 49 -17.28 -11.35 -2.72
C ASP A 49 -17.31 -12.58 -3.64
N GLY A 50 -17.64 -13.74 -3.07
CA GLY A 50 -17.49 -15.02 -3.76
C GLY A 50 -16.04 -15.26 -4.20
N LEU A 51 -15.82 -15.36 -5.52
CA LEU A 51 -14.49 -15.55 -6.13
C LEU A 51 -13.90 -14.25 -6.69
N GLU A 52 -14.59 -13.11 -6.53
CA GLU A 52 -14.07 -11.80 -6.93
C GLU A 52 -13.39 -11.13 -5.74
N CYS A 53 -12.17 -10.64 -5.95
CA CYS A 53 -11.44 -9.90 -4.93
C CYS A 53 -11.07 -8.50 -5.42
N ARG A 54 -11.40 -7.50 -4.61
CA ARG A 54 -11.11 -6.09 -4.85
C ARG A 54 -10.00 -5.63 -3.92
N LEU A 55 -8.97 -5.02 -4.48
CA LEU A 55 -7.80 -4.54 -3.75
C LEU A 55 -7.62 -3.04 -3.91
N ILE A 56 -7.20 -2.39 -2.83
CA ILE A 56 -6.60 -1.05 -2.91
C ILE A 56 -5.11 -1.23 -2.63
N VAL A 57 -4.28 -0.79 -3.57
CA VAL A 57 -2.83 -0.94 -3.54
C VAL A 57 -2.17 0.44 -3.60
N THR A 58 -1.08 0.61 -2.87
CA THR A 58 -0.19 1.77 -3.02
C THR A 58 1.07 1.36 -3.76
N ALA A 59 1.49 2.16 -4.73
CA ALA A 59 2.77 1.98 -5.42
C ALA A 59 3.96 2.33 -4.51
N ASN A 60 3.72 3.18 -3.50
CA ASN A 60 4.75 3.73 -2.64
C ASN A 60 5.87 4.40 -3.44
N ALA A 61 5.50 5.13 -4.49
CA ALA A 61 6.39 5.77 -5.44
C ALA A 61 5.81 7.12 -5.87
N SER A 62 6.66 8.01 -6.38
CA SER A 62 6.23 9.32 -6.88
C SER A 62 5.50 9.26 -8.23
N ARG A 63 5.70 8.19 -9.00
CA ARG A 63 5.01 7.88 -10.26
C ARG A 63 5.21 6.42 -10.64
N ILE A 64 4.38 5.92 -11.54
CA ILE A 64 4.52 4.60 -12.17
C ILE A 64 5.03 4.81 -13.59
N GLU A 65 6.28 4.42 -13.86
CA GLU A 65 6.93 4.63 -15.17
C GLU A 65 6.36 3.70 -16.24
N ASP A 66 6.20 2.43 -15.88
CA ASP A 66 5.67 1.38 -16.76
C ASP A 66 4.45 0.76 -16.08
N ARG A 67 3.28 1.18 -16.54
CA ARG A 67 1.98 0.72 -16.03
C ARG A 67 1.80 -0.78 -16.25
N GLN A 68 2.33 -1.32 -17.35
CA GLN A 68 2.20 -2.74 -17.69
C GLN A 68 3.08 -3.58 -16.77
N ALA A 69 4.36 -3.24 -16.65
CA ALA A 69 5.28 -3.96 -15.76
C ALA A 69 4.84 -3.88 -14.29
N PHE A 70 4.32 -2.73 -13.86
CA PHE A 70 3.77 -2.57 -12.51
C PHE A 70 2.56 -3.47 -12.29
N ALA A 71 1.64 -3.54 -13.26
CA ALA A 71 0.51 -4.45 -13.16
C ALA A 71 0.98 -5.92 -13.10
N GLU A 72 1.93 -6.33 -13.93
CA GLU A 72 2.51 -7.68 -13.86
C GLU A 72 3.12 -8.00 -12.48
N GLU A 73 3.80 -7.03 -11.86
CA GLU A 73 4.30 -7.13 -10.48
C GLU A 73 3.16 -7.34 -9.48
N ILE A 74 2.11 -6.51 -9.53
CA ILE A 74 0.92 -6.65 -8.68
C ILE A 74 0.30 -8.04 -8.83
N PHE A 75 0.18 -8.54 -10.06
CA PHE A 75 -0.38 -9.86 -10.29
C PHE A 75 0.47 -10.96 -9.66
N GLY A 76 1.79 -10.90 -9.84
CA GLY A 76 2.74 -11.80 -9.19
C GLY A 76 2.61 -11.77 -7.66
N MET A 77 2.50 -10.57 -7.07
CA MET A 77 2.28 -10.41 -5.63
C MET A 77 0.96 -11.00 -5.15
N CYS A 78 -0.12 -10.84 -5.92
CA CYS A 78 -1.41 -11.47 -5.63
C CYS A 78 -1.28 -12.98 -5.62
N ARG A 79 -0.69 -13.57 -6.68
CA ARG A 79 -0.48 -15.03 -6.83
C ARG A 79 0.36 -15.63 -5.71
N ALA A 80 1.37 -14.90 -5.25
CA ALA A 80 2.23 -15.31 -4.16
C ALA A 80 1.64 -14.98 -2.77
N ASN A 81 0.52 -14.25 -2.71
CA ASN A 81 -0.05 -13.65 -1.50
C ASN A 81 1.02 -12.91 -0.66
N ALA A 82 1.81 -12.08 -1.35
CA ALA A 82 3.08 -11.55 -0.86
C ALA A 82 3.05 -10.05 -0.50
N PHE A 83 1.88 -9.43 -0.46
CA PHE A 83 1.77 -8.08 0.09
C PHE A 83 2.16 -8.08 1.57
N ARG A 84 2.81 -7.01 2.01
CA ARG A 84 3.33 -6.90 3.37
C ARG A 84 2.22 -6.62 4.38
N SER A 85 1.28 -5.75 4.01
CA SER A 85 0.27 -5.23 4.94
C SER A 85 -1.04 -6.03 4.94
N VAL A 86 -1.40 -6.66 3.83
CA VAL A 86 -2.66 -7.40 3.66
C VAL A 86 -2.38 -8.77 3.07
N ARG A 87 -3.11 -9.79 3.53
CA ARG A 87 -3.12 -11.11 2.91
C ARG A 87 -4.50 -11.40 2.34
N LEU A 88 -4.55 -11.96 1.14
CA LEU A 88 -5.78 -12.44 0.54
C LEU A 88 -6.35 -13.57 1.39
N SER A 89 -7.66 -13.50 1.66
CA SER A 89 -8.38 -14.58 2.34
C SER A 89 -8.64 -15.70 1.35
N THR A 90 -7.92 -16.81 1.50
CA THR A 90 -8.02 -17.98 0.62
C THR A 90 -8.56 -19.22 1.34
N ASP A 91 -8.82 -19.13 2.64
CA ASP A 91 -9.12 -20.29 3.48
C ASP A 91 -10.57 -20.76 3.37
N VAL A 92 -11.51 -19.85 3.07
CA VAL A 92 -12.95 -20.16 3.03
C VAL A 92 -13.43 -20.43 1.61
N ALA A 93 -13.22 -19.48 0.70
CA ALA A 93 -13.69 -19.57 -0.69
C ALA A 93 -12.61 -20.10 -1.67
N GLY A 94 -11.39 -20.33 -1.19
CA GLY A 94 -10.24 -20.61 -2.06
C GLY A 94 -9.63 -19.35 -2.66
N TRP A 95 -8.80 -19.53 -3.67
CA TRP A 95 -8.17 -18.43 -4.40
C TRP A 95 -9.18 -17.71 -5.29
N PRO A 96 -9.11 -16.36 -5.41
CA PRO A 96 -10.03 -15.62 -6.26
C PRO A 96 -9.85 -15.99 -7.73
N SER A 97 -10.96 -15.99 -8.46
CA SER A 97 -11.00 -16.20 -9.91
C SER A 97 -10.90 -14.89 -10.69
N ARG A 98 -11.19 -13.75 -10.07
CA ARG A 98 -11.09 -12.40 -10.66
C ARG A 98 -10.51 -11.42 -9.64
N LEU A 99 -9.68 -10.49 -10.12
CA LEU A 99 -9.15 -9.39 -9.31
C LEU A 99 -9.47 -8.04 -9.94
N ASP A 100 -9.95 -7.11 -9.12
CA ASP A 100 -10.03 -5.69 -9.44
C ASP A 100 -9.11 -4.91 -8.51
N VAL A 101 -8.11 -4.24 -9.06
CA VAL A 101 -7.11 -3.50 -8.28
C VAL A 101 -7.23 -2.02 -8.56
N THR A 102 -7.42 -1.23 -7.51
CA THR A 102 -7.33 0.24 -7.56
C THR A 102 -5.98 0.66 -6.99
N VAL A 103 -5.18 1.36 -7.80
CA VAL A 103 -3.81 1.75 -7.43
C VAL A 103 -3.73 3.24 -7.14
N TYR A 104 -3.11 3.58 -6.03
CA TYR A 104 -2.73 4.95 -5.67
C TYR A 104 -1.21 5.05 -5.55
N LEU A 105 -0.65 6.25 -5.72
CA LEU A 105 0.79 6.46 -5.51
C LEU A 105 1.13 6.32 -4.02
N HIS A 106 0.37 7.00 -3.17
CA HIS A 106 0.56 6.98 -1.72
C HIS A 106 -0.71 6.66 -0.96
N ARG A 107 -0.56 6.19 0.28
CA ARG A 107 -1.71 5.87 1.15
C ARG A 107 -2.58 7.08 1.48
N TYR A 108 -1.99 8.27 1.52
CA TYR A 108 -2.71 9.51 1.81
C TYR A 108 -3.71 9.90 0.71
N ASP A 109 -3.49 9.43 -0.51
CA ASP A 109 -4.29 9.76 -1.71
C ASP A 109 -5.65 9.04 -1.73
N ILE A 110 -5.75 7.92 -1.01
CA ILE A 110 -6.94 7.07 -0.96
C ILE A 110 -8.14 7.87 -0.44
N GLY A 111 -9.16 8.00 -1.29
CA GLY A 111 -10.39 8.75 -0.99
C GLY A 111 -10.22 10.28 -1.03
N ARG A 112 -9.06 10.79 -1.47
CA ARG A 112 -8.77 12.22 -1.61
C ARG A 112 -8.51 12.64 -3.05
N SER A 113 -7.96 11.76 -3.85
CA SER A 113 -7.73 11.96 -5.28
C SER A 113 -8.26 10.77 -6.07
N GLU A 114 -8.29 10.91 -7.40
CA GLU A 114 -8.48 9.77 -8.29
C GLU A 114 -7.30 8.79 -8.16
N PRO A 115 -7.52 7.49 -8.43
CA PRO A 115 -6.45 6.52 -8.51
C PRO A 115 -5.55 6.77 -9.72
N GLU A 116 -4.29 6.35 -9.60
CA GLU A 116 -3.31 6.43 -10.68
C GLU A 116 -3.66 5.46 -11.81
N MET A 117 -4.21 4.28 -11.46
CA MET A 117 -4.69 3.31 -12.43
C MET A 117 -5.66 2.31 -11.79
N ARG A 118 -6.47 1.68 -12.63
CA ARG A 118 -7.23 0.47 -12.27
C ARG A 118 -6.75 -0.70 -13.11
N ILE A 119 -6.68 -1.87 -12.49
CA ILE A 119 -6.23 -3.09 -13.15
C ILE A 119 -7.27 -4.18 -12.94
N HIS A 120 -7.70 -4.80 -14.03
CA HIS A 120 -8.62 -5.92 -14.03
C HIS A 120 -7.91 -7.17 -14.51
N TYR A 121 -7.91 -8.21 -13.68
CA TYR A 121 -7.40 -9.53 -14.04
C TYR A 121 -8.57 -10.48 -14.23
N ILE A 122 -8.81 -10.82 -15.50
CA ILE A 122 -10.01 -11.52 -15.94
C ILE A 122 -9.61 -12.93 -16.40
N PRO A 123 -10.33 -13.98 -15.97
CA PRO A 123 -10.08 -15.33 -16.45
C PRO A 123 -10.41 -15.45 -17.96
N PRO A 124 -9.95 -16.51 -18.64
CA PRO A 124 -10.21 -16.72 -20.07
C PRO A 124 -11.69 -16.74 -20.46
N ASP A 125 -12.54 -17.28 -19.58
CA ASP A 125 -13.98 -17.41 -19.75
C ASP A 125 -14.67 -17.45 -18.37
N GLU A 126 -15.99 -17.19 -18.33
CA GLU A 126 -16.76 -17.09 -17.08
C GLU A 126 -17.32 -18.44 -16.57
N GLY A 127 -17.10 -19.54 -17.30
CA GLY A 127 -17.65 -20.86 -16.98
C GLY A 127 -16.63 -21.86 -16.42
N GLY A 128 -15.33 -21.57 -16.56
CA GLY A 128 -14.25 -22.42 -16.07
C GLY A 128 -13.93 -22.21 -14.60
N GLN A 129 -13.43 -23.27 -13.96
CA GLN A 129 -12.82 -23.18 -12.63
C GLN A 129 -11.39 -22.68 -12.77
N TYR A 130 -11.22 -21.35 -12.76
CA TYR A 130 -9.92 -20.70 -12.79
C TYR A 130 -9.63 -20.04 -11.46
N ASN A 131 -8.35 -20.02 -11.07
CA ASN A 131 -7.90 -19.19 -9.97
C ASN A 131 -6.57 -18.51 -10.27
N ILE A 132 -6.35 -17.34 -9.68
CA ILE A 132 -5.16 -16.53 -10.00
C ILE A 132 -3.84 -17.27 -9.75
N ARG A 133 -3.77 -18.14 -8.74
CA ARG A 133 -2.52 -18.79 -8.33
C ARG A 133 -2.08 -19.79 -9.39
N ASP A 134 -2.97 -20.71 -9.73
CA ASP A 134 -2.65 -21.88 -10.55
C ASP A 134 -2.80 -21.60 -12.05
N ASP A 135 -3.73 -20.72 -12.44
CA ASP A 135 -4.07 -20.45 -13.85
C ASP A 135 -3.59 -19.08 -14.34
N GLY A 136 -2.78 -18.37 -13.54
CA GLY A 136 -2.45 -16.96 -13.77
C GLY A 136 -1.96 -16.63 -15.18
N ASP A 137 -1.20 -17.51 -15.83
CA ASP A 137 -0.62 -17.27 -17.16
C ASP A 137 -1.69 -17.21 -18.28
N ARG A 138 -2.93 -17.58 -17.96
CA ARG A 138 -4.08 -17.56 -18.89
C ARG A 138 -4.93 -16.29 -18.74
N TYR A 139 -4.67 -15.49 -17.70
CA TYR A 139 -5.48 -14.32 -17.39
C TYR A 139 -5.22 -13.19 -18.37
N ARG A 140 -6.29 -12.47 -18.69
CA ARG A 140 -6.21 -11.19 -19.41
C ARG A 140 -6.09 -10.07 -18.39
N MET A 141 -5.15 -9.17 -18.64
CA MET A 141 -4.99 -7.93 -17.90
C MET A 141 -5.58 -6.77 -18.71
N ILE A 142 -6.37 -5.93 -18.05
CA ILE A 142 -6.86 -4.66 -18.59
C ILE A 142 -6.45 -3.55 -17.64
N ILE A 143 -5.86 -2.49 -18.17
CA ILE A 143 -5.41 -1.31 -17.43
C ILE A 143 -6.24 -0.11 -17.86
N GLU A 144 -6.82 0.59 -16.90
CA GLU A 144 -7.53 1.87 -17.07
C GLU A 144 -6.72 3.00 -16.44
#